data_AF-A0A1A8QM06-F1
#
_entry.id   AF-A0A1A8QM06-F1
#
_cell.length_a   1.000
_cell.length_b   1.000
_cell.length_c   1.000
_cell.angle_alpha   90.00
_cell.angle_beta   90.00
_cell.angle_gamma   90.00
#
_symmetry.space_group_name_H-M   'P 1'
#
loop_
_entity.id
_entity.type
_entity.pdbx_description
1 polymer ?
#
loop_
_entity_poly.entity_id
_entity_poly.type
_entity_poly.pdbx_seq_one_letter_code
_entity_poly.pdbx_strand_id
1 'polypeptide(L)'
;DLSKPIGVVNPHHAQNVREKYESFEDPTGTIDKFHYGTHYSNAAGVMHYMIRMEPFTTLHIQLQSGRFDVADRQFHSIAAAWQARMESPADVKELIPEFFYFPEFLQNLNGFDLGRLQISQDLVTDVELPCWATSREDFIRKHRKALDSTLPGWTFLS
;
A
#
# COMPACT_ATOMS: atom_id res chain seq x y z
N ASP A 1 16.64 1.74 0.18
CA ASP A 1 17.46 1.55 -1.03
C ASP A 1 16.53 1.67 -2.23
N LEU A 2 16.69 2.69 -3.09
CA LEU A 2 15.86 2.88 -4.29
C LEU A 2 16.39 2.09 -5.50
N SER A 3 17.53 1.42 -5.39
CA SER A 3 18.08 0.60 -6.47
C SER A 3 17.37 -0.76 -6.61
N LYS A 4 16.46 -1.09 -5.69
CA LYS A 4 15.77 -2.37 -5.61
C LYS A 4 14.26 -2.19 -5.76
N PRO A 5 13.58 -3.08 -6.51
CA PRO A 5 12.12 -3.08 -6.57
C PRO A 5 11.53 -3.45 -5.21
N ILE A 6 10.34 -2.93 -4.91
CA ILE A 6 9.69 -3.13 -3.62
C ILE A 6 9.56 -4.60 -3.20
N GLY A 7 9.33 -5.49 -4.16
CA GLY A 7 9.18 -6.93 -3.93
C GLY A 7 10.45 -7.66 -3.45
N VAL A 8 11.61 -7.00 -3.42
CA VAL A 8 12.86 -7.57 -2.84
C VAL A 8 13.46 -6.68 -1.76
N VAL A 9 12.71 -5.69 -1.27
CA VAL A 9 13.14 -4.85 -0.13
C VAL A 9 13.25 -5.69 1.14
N ASN A 10 12.39 -6.70 1.31
CA ASN A 10 12.59 -7.77 2.29
C ASN A 10 13.54 -8.84 1.70
N PRO A 11 14.74 -9.07 2.28
CA PRO A 11 15.65 -10.10 1.82
C PRO A 11 15.06 -11.51 1.82
N HIS A 12 14.14 -11.81 2.75
CA HIS A 12 13.43 -13.09 2.78
C HIS A 12 12.53 -13.28 1.55
N HIS A 13 11.95 -12.20 1.02
CA HIS A 13 11.15 -12.26 -0.21
C HIS A 13 12.02 -12.51 -1.44
N ALA A 14 13.25 -11.98 -1.46
CA ALA A 14 14.14 -12.12 -2.61
C ALA A 14 14.43 -13.60 -2.94
N GLN A 15 14.63 -14.44 -1.93
CA GLN A 15 14.81 -15.88 -2.13
C GLN A 15 13.53 -16.53 -2.68
N ASN A 16 12.39 -16.31 -2.04
CA ASN A 16 11.12 -16.90 -2.45
C ASN A 16 10.70 -16.50 -3.89
N VAL A 17 10.93 -15.24 -4.25
CA VAL A 17 10.63 -14.70 -5.58
C VAL A 17 11.53 -15.33 -6.64
N ARG A 18 12.81 -15.51 -6.32
CA ARG A 18 13.77 -16.18 -7.20
C ARG A 18 13.43 -17.66 -7.39
N GLU A 19 13.17 -18.37 -6.29
CA GLU A 19 12.82 -19.79 -6.33
C GLU A 19 11.55 -20.02 -7.17
N LYS A 20 10.51 -19.19 -6.99
CA LYS A 20 9.30 -19.25 -7.82
C LYS A 20 9.58 -19.05 -9.31
N TYR A 21 10.43 -18.08 -9.66
CA TYR A 21 10.82 -17.86 -11.05
C TYR A 21 11.58 -19.08 -11.61
N GLU A 22 12.55 -19.59 -10.86
CA GLU A 22 13.38 -20.72 -11.28
C GLU A 22 12.55 -22.01 -11.43
N SER A 23 11.61 -22.28 -10.52
CA SER A 23 10.78 -23.48 -10.50
C SER A 23 9.50 -23.38 -11.36
N PHE A 24 9.18 -22.21 -11.92
CA PHE A 24 7.98 -22.06 -12.74
C PHE A 24 8.12 -22.85 -14.04
N GLU A 25 7.19 -23.78 -14.27
CA GLU A 25 7.00 -24.51 -15.52
C GLU A 25 5.55 -24.36 -15.94
N ASP A 26 5.33 -23.81 -17.13
CA ASP A 26 3.98 -23.74 -17.72
C ASP A 26 3.73 -24.99 -18.58
N PRO A 27 2.76 -25.85 -18.24
CA PRO A 27 2.47 -27.06 -19.00
C PRO A 27 2.08 -26.80 -20.46
N THR A 28 1.60 -25.59 -20.79
CA THR A 28 1.24 -25.23 -22.16
C THR A 28 2.37 -24.58 -22.96
N GLY A 29 3.46 -24.16 -22.29
CA GLY A 29 4.57 -23.42 -22.90
C GLY A 29 4.18 -22.05 -23.46
N THR A 30 3.03 -21.49 -23.04
CA THR A 30 2.54 -20.18 -23.49
C THR A 30 2.86 -19.05 -22.53
N ILE A 31 3.04 -19.34 -21.24
CA ILE A 31 3.34 -18.34 -20.21
C ILE A 31 4.84 -18.33 -19.92
N ASP A 32 5.47 -17.18 -20.14
CA ASP A 32 6.86 -16.95 -19.75
C ASP A 32 7.03 -16.92 -18.22
N LYS A 33 8.23 -17.24 -17.73
CA LYS A 33 8.57 -17.13 -16.30
C LYS A 33 8.47 -15.68 -15.83
N PHE A 34 7.92 -15.48 -14.64
CA PHE A 34 7.74 -14.16 -14.03
C PHE A 34 8.09 -14.18 -12.55
N HIS A 35 8.51 -13.02 -12.03
CA HIS A 35 8.83 -12.84 -10.61
C HIS A 35 7.58 -12.51 -9.77
N TYR A 36 6.64 -11.78 -10.37
CA TYR A 36 5.44 -11.30 -9.69
C TYR A 36 4.22 -11.50 -10.59
N GLY A 37 3.17 -12.11 -10.05
CA GLY A 37 1.85 -12.20 -10.71
C GLY A 37 0.99 -10.95 -10.52
N THR A 38 1.52 -9.95 -9.82
CA THR A 38 0.87 -8.69 -9.48
C THR A 38 1.72 -7.52 -9.98
N HIS A 39 1.06 -6.43 -10.35
CA HIS A 39 1.74 -5.23 -10.84
C HIS A 39 1.83 -4.16 -9.76
N TYR A 40 2.96 -3.45 -9.72
CA TYR A 40 3.24 -2.42 -8.71
C TYR A 40 2.32 -1.19 -8.79
N SER A 41 1.74 -0.96 -9.97
CA SER A 41 0.74 0.08 -10.22
C SER A 41 -0.51 -0.54 -10.82
N ASN A 42 -1.62 -0.48 -10.11
CA ASN A 42 -2.90 -0.98 -10.62
C ASN A 42 -4.06 -0.21 -9.99
N ALA A 43 -5.22 -0.22 -10.67
CA ALA A 43 -6.39 0.54 -10.24
C ALA A 43 -6.87 0.15 -8.83
N ALA A 44 -6.82 -1.13 -8.48
CA ALA A 44 -7.19 -1.59 -7.14
C ALA A 44 -6.25 -1.03 -6.05
N GLY A 45 -4.96 -0.90 -6.34
CA GLY A 45 -3.99 -0.27 -5.44
C GLY A 45 -4.23 1.22 -5.25
N VAL A 46 -4.58 1.95 -6.31
CA VAL A 46 -4.96 3.36 -6.22
C VAL A 46 -6.23 3.52 -5.37
N MET A 47 -7.26 2.72 -5.64
CA MET A 47 -8.51 2.74 -4.86
C MET A 47 -8.28 2.38 -3.39
N HIS A 48 -7.39 1.42 -3.10
CA HIS A 48 -7.04 1.05 -1.73
C HIS A 48 -6.48 2.23 -0.93
N TYR A 49 -5.54 2.99 -1.49
CA TYR A 49 -5.02 4.19 -0.81
C TYR A 49 -6.05 5.32 -0.75
N MET A 50 -6.79 5.53 -1.85
CA MET A 50 -7.72 6.64 -2.01
C MET A 50 -9.14 6.34 -1.48
N ILE A 51 -9.31 5.30 -0.65
CA ILE A 51 -10.63 4.83 -0.19
C ILE A 51 -11.48 5.89 0.53
N ARG A 52 -10.86 6.97 1.01
CA ARG A 52 -11.53 8.12 1.68
C ARG A 52 -11.90 9.27 0.74
N MET A 53 -11.56 9.15 -0.53
CA MET A 53 -11.72 10.20 -1.54
C MET A 53 -12.67 9.75 -2.64
N GLU A 54 -13.71 10.55 -2.91
CA GLU A 54 -14.49 10.36 -4.14
C GLU A 54 -13.68 10.79 -5.38
N PRO A 55 -13.85 10.12 -6.54
CA PRO A 55 -14.77 9.01 -6.82
C PRO A 55 -14.25 7.61 -6.44
N PHE A 56 -13.07 7.52 -5.83
CA PHE A 56 -12.40 6.24 -5.54
C PHE A 56 -13.14 5.41 -4.49
N THR A 57 -13.80 6.06 -3.52
CA THR A 57 -14.70 5.39 -2.58
C THR A 57 -15.81 4.64 -3.32
N THR A 58 -16.54 5.33 -4.22
CA THR A 58 -17.58 4.71 -5.03
C THR A 58 -17.05 3.54 -5.85
N LEU A 59 -15.90 3.71 -6.51
CA LEU A 59 -15.29 2.67 -7.33
C LEU A 59 -14.83 1.46 -6.50
N HIS A 60 -14.29 1.68 -5.30
CA HIS A 60 -13.91 0.62 -4.36
C HIS A 60 -15.13 -0.21 -3.95
N ILE A 61 -16.22 0.46 -3.57
CA ILE A 61 -17.48 -0.20 -3.19
C ILE A 61 -18.02 -1.05 -4.36
N GLN A 62 -17.97 -0.54 -5.59
CA GLN A 62 -18.36 -1.30 -6.77
C GLN A 62 -17.48 -2.53 -6.98
N LEU A 63 -16.16 -2.39 -6.84
CA LEU A 63 -15.21 -3.49 -6.92
C LEU A 63 -15.46 -4.57 -5.84
N GLN A 64 -15.89 -4.15 -4.65
CA GLN A 64 -16.15 -5.00 -3.49
C GLN A 64 -17.63 -5.42 -3.34
N SER A 65 -18.34 -5.55 -4.47
CA SER A 65 -19.72 -6.06 -4.52
C SER A 65 -20.72 -5.25 -3.69
N GLY A 66 -20.59 -3.92 -3.69
CA GLY A 66 -21.55 -3.01 -3.09
C GLY A 66 -21.29 -2.68 -1.62
N ARG A 67 -20.10 -2.98 -1.08
CA ARG A 67 -19.72 -2.66 0.31
C ARG A 67 -18.24 -2.31 0.43
N PHE A 68 -17.82 -1.76 1.56
CA PHE A 68 -16.39 -1.67 1.90
C PHE A 68 -15.77 -3.05 2.10
N ASP A 69 -14.44 -3.11 2.00
CA ASP A 69 -13.70 -4.34 2.34
C ASP A 69 -13.68 -4.51 3.88
N VAL A 70 -13.20 -5.65 4.38
CA VAL A 70 -12.98 -5.81 5.83
C VAL A 70 -11.93 -4.80 6.31
N ALA A 71 -12.14 -4.24 7.50
CA ALA A 71 -11.32 -3.18 8.08
C ALA A 71 -9.81 -3.48 8.03
N ASP A 72 -9.40 -4.68 8.42
CA ASP A 72 -7.99 -5.10 8.50
C ASP A 72 -7.28 -5.14 7.14
N ARG A 73 -8.03 -5.18 6.02
CA ARG A 73 -7.47 -5.12 4.65
C ARG A 73 -7.53 -3.73 4.03
N GLN A 74 -8.21 -2.78 4.67
CA GLN A 74 -8.29 -1.41 4.19
C GLN A 74 -7.04 -0.63 4.58
N PHE A 75 -6.76 0.45 3.86
CA PHE A 75 -5.67 1.34 4.21
C PHE A 75 -6.03 2.13 5.47
N HIS A 76 -5.68 1.60 6.65
CA HIS A 76 -6.00 2.22 7.95
C HIS A 76 -4.79 2.81 8.68
N SER A 77 -3.57 2.37 8.34
CA SER A 77 -2.34 2.81 9.01
C SER A 77 -1.15 2.75 8.07
N ILE A 78 -0.29 3.77 8.13
CA ILE A 78 0.97 3.80 7.36
C ILE A 78 1.87 2.62 7.76
N ALA A 79 1.97 2.35 9.07
CA ALA A 79 2.79 1.28 9.59
C ALA A 79 2.22 -0.09 9.20
N ALA A 80 0.90 -0.30 9.34
CA ALA A 80 0.27 -1.56 8.95
C ALA A 80 0.41 -1.83 7.44
N ALA A 81 0.24 -0.81 6.59
CA ALA A 81 0.44 -0.94 5.15
C ALA A 81 1.88 -1.33 4.79
N TRP A 82 2.86 -0.78 5.50
CA TRP A 82 4.26 -1.17 5.35
C TRP A 82 4.51 -2.62 5.81
N GLN A 83 3.98 -3.01 6.97
CA GLN A 83 4.15 -4.38 7.49
C GLN A 83 3.49 -5.43 6.59
N ALA A 84 2.26 -5.21 6.14
CA ALA A 84 1.55 -6.12 5.24
C ALA A 84 2.33 -6.39 3.96
N ARG A 85 3.01 -5.36 3.43
CA ARG A 85 3.91 -5.47 2.28
C ARG A 85 5.19 -6.25 2.62
N MET A 86 5.75 -6.03 3.80
CA MET A 86 6.94 -6.76 4.26
C MET A 86 6.66 -8.23 4.56
N GLU A 87 5.41 -8.62 4.81
CA GLU A 87 5.00 -10.00 5.07
C GLU A 87 4.54 -10.75 3.81
N SER A 88 4.01 -10.03 2.80
CA SER A 88 3.48 -10.64 1.59
C SER A 88 4.36 -10.40 0.36
N PRO A 89 5.05 -11.43 -0.18
CA PRO A 89 5.86 -11.29 -1.39
C PRO A 89 5.03 -11.02 -2.66
N ALA A 90 3.70 -11.16 -2.58
CA ALA A 90 2.78 -10.84 -3.67
C ALA A 90 2.30 -9.38 -3.63
N ASP A 91 2.48 -8.67 -2.52
CA ASP A 91 2.13 -7.25 -2.45
C ASP A 91 3.30 -6.38 -2.88
N VAL A 92 3.34 -6.09 -4.18
CA VAL A 92 4.38 -5.24 -4.78
C VAL A 92 3.90 -3.82 -5.09
N LYS A 93 2.82 -3.35 -4.45
CA LYS A 93 2.30 -2.01 -4.71
C LYS A 93 3.31 -0.95 -4.31
N GLU A 94 3.58 -0.01 -5.19
CA GLU A 94 4.39 1.19 -4.91
C GLU A 94 3.49 2.32 -4.35
N LEU A 95 4.11 3.42 -3.88
CA LEU A 95 3.34 4.61 -3.48
C LEU A 95 2.72 5.30 -4.70
N ILE A 96 1.57 5.93 -4.46
CA ILE A 96 0.94 6.84 -5.42
C ILE A 96 1.45 8.28 -5.22
N PRO A 97 1.36 9.16 -6.22
CA PRO A 97 1.81 10.56 -6.13
C PRO A 97 1.23 11.34 -4.95
N GLU A 98 0.02 11.02 -4.51
CA GLU A 98 -0.72 11.69 -3.44
C GLU A 98 0.04 11.67 -2.09
N PHE A 99 0.88 10.66 -1.86
CA PHE A 99 1.79 10.61 -0.71
C PHE A 99 2.79 11.78 -0.64
N PHE A 100 2.93 12.57 -1.71
CA PHE A 100 3.91 13.65 -1.82
C PHE A 100 3.30 15.05 -1.94
N TYR A 101 1.97 15.17 -2.07
CA TYR A 101 1.34 16.49 -2.18
C TYR A 101 -0.08 16.61 -1.63
N PHE A 102 -0.78 15.50 -1.35
CA PHE A 102 -2.21 15.54 -1.03
C PHE A 102 -2.44 14.95 0.36
N PRO A 103 -2.52 15.74 1.44
CA PRO A 103 -2.75 15.22 2.79
C PRO A 103 -4.17 14.69 3.03
N GLU A 104 -5.17 15.16 2.28
CA GLU A 104 -6.58 14.94 2.55
C GLU A 104 -7.01 13.47 2.40
N PHE A 105 -6.34 12.67 1.54
CA PHE A 105 -6.64 11.23 1.42
C PHE A 105 -6.37 10.43 2.70
N LEU A 106 -5.59 10.99 3.63
CA LEU A 106 -5.32 10.40 4.94
C LEU A 106 -6.44 10.69 5.95
N GLN A 107 -7.44 11.50 5.60
CA GLN A 107 -8.51 11.94 6.48
C GLN A 107 -9.87 11.44 6.00
N ASN A 108 -10.69 10.95 6.92
CA ASN A 108 -12.06 10.54 6.64
C ASN A 108 -13.02 11.75 6.76
N LEU A 109 -12.85 12.73 5.87
CA LEU A 109 -13.66 13.96 5.86
C LEU A 109 -15.15 13.70 5.61
N ASN A 110 -15.47 12.63 4.87
CA ASN A 110 -16.83 12.27 4.52
C ASN A 110 -17.54 11.45 5.62
N GLY A 111 -16.85 11.07 6.69
CA GLY A 111 -17.42 10.29 7.78
C GLY A 111 -17.87 8.89 7.36
N PHE A 112 -17.15 8.25 6.43
CA PHE A 112 -17.46 6.89 5.99
C PHE A 112 -17.35 5.88 7.15
N ASP A 113 -18.25 4.91 7.18
CA ASP A 113 -18.13 3.74 8.06
C ASP A 113 -17.21 2.69 7.42
N LEU A 114 -15.95 2.72 7.84
CA LEU A 114 -14.90 1.81 7.36
C LEU A 114 -14.79 0.54 8.24
N GLY A 115 -15.69 0.35 9.20
CA GLY A 115 -15.73 -0.81 10.08
C GLY A 115 -14.75 -0.74 11.25
N ARG A 116 -14.46 -1.92 11.83
CA ARG A 116 -13.62 -2.08 13.02
C ARG A 116 -12.56 -3.15 12.81
N LEU A 117 -11.37 -2.91 13.33
CA LEU A 117 -10.28 -3.89 13.33
C LEU A 117 -10.67 -5.11 14.17
N GLN A 118 -10.32 -6.31 13.71
CA GLN A 118 -10.76 -7.54 14.36
C GLN A 118 -10.18 -7.72 15.76
N ILE A 119 -8.89 -7.38 15.96
CA ILE A 119 -8.19 -7.62 17.22
C ILE A 119 -8.46 -6.50 18.22
N SER A 120 -8.17 -5.24 17.85
CA SER A 120 -8.29 -4.11 18.79
C SER A 120 -9.72 -3.61 18.95
N GLN A 121 -10.63 -3.95 18.03
CA GLN A 121 -12.00 -3.42 17.95
C GLN A 121 -12.09 -1.91 17.71
N ASP A 122 -10.95 -1.27 17.40
CA ASP A 122 -10.90 0.16 17.10
C ASP A 122 -11.65 0.47 15.80
N LEU A 123 -12.30 1.63 15.79
CA LEU A 123 -12.97 2.16 14.60
C LEU A 123 -11.93 2.61 13.59
N VAL A 124 -12.08 2.16 12.35
CA VAL A 124 -11.29 2.68 11.24
C VAL A 124 -11.90 4.02 10.80
N THR A 125 -11.11 5.09 10.89
CA THR A 125 -11.49 6.43 10.46
C THR A 125 -10.35 7.08 9.67
N ASP A 126 -9.74 8.16 10.12
CA ASP A 126 -8.47 8.70 9.60
C ASP A 126 -7.37 7.62 9.55
N VAL A 127 -6.43 7.79 8.63
CA VAL A 127 -5.24 6.94 8.55
C VAL A 127 -4.33 7.24 9.74
N GLU A 128 -3.93 6.19 10.44
CA GLU A 128 -2.95 6.29 11.52
C GLU A 128 -1.58 6.67 10.96
N LEU A 129 -1.06 7.80 11.42
CA LEU A 129 0.23 8.32 11.02
C LEU A 129 1.35 7.79 11.92
N PRO A 130 2.59 7.70 11.42
CA PRO A 130 3.74 7.38 12.25
C PRO A 130 3.96 8.42 13.35
N CYS A 131 4.54 8.02 14.48
CA CYS A 131 4.76 8.89 15.65
C CYS A 131 5.65 10.12 15.36
N TRP A 132 6.47 10.06 14.31
CA TRP A 132 7.31 11.19 13.88
C TRP A 132 6.56 12.25 13.08
N ALA A 133 5.34 11.97 12.61
CA ALA A 133 4.50 12.92 11.89
C ALA A 133 3.57 13.63 12.87
N THR A 134 3.71 14.95 13.01
CA THR A 134 2.86 15.72 13.93
C THR A 134 1.48 16.01 13.36
N SER A 135 1.34 15.94 12.04
CA SER A 135 0.09 16.07 11.30
C SER A 135 0.22 15.40 9.92
N ARG A 136 -0.89 15.28 9.19
CA ARG A 136 -0.89 14.78 7.80
C ARG A 136 -0.12 15.70 6.86
N GLU A 137 -0.18 17.01 7.06
CA GLU A 137 0.59 17.99 6.30
C GLU A 137 2.09 17.84 6.57
N ASP A 138 2.45 17.59 7.83
CA ASP A 138 3.84 17.32 8.21
C ASP A 138 4.35 15.98 7.62
N PHE A 139 3.50 14.95 7.59
CA PHE A 139 3.78 13.67 6.92
C PHE A 139 4.08 13.88 5.43
N ILE A 140 3.20 14.57 4.70
CA ILE A 140 3.36 14.86 3.27
C ILE A 140 4.60 15.72 3.02
N ARG A 141 4.82 16.77 3.83
CA ARG A 141 5.99 17.65 3.70
C ARG A 141 7.30 16.87 3.87
N LYS A 142 7.35 15.94 4.84
CA LYS A 142 8.51 15.06 5.06
C LYS A 142 8.71 14.08 3.90
N HIS A 143 7.64 13.49 3.37
CA HIS A 143 7.69 12.63 2.18
C HIS A 143 8.21 13.37 0.94
N ARG A 144 7.70 14.58 0.69
CA ARG A 144 8.18 15.44 -0.39
C ARG A 144 9.66 15.79 -0.23
N LYS A 145 10.08 16.17 0.98
CA LYS A 145 11.50 16.44 1.27
C LYS A 145 12.37 15.20 1.07
N ALA A 146 11.88 14.01 1.42
CA ALA A 146 12.58 12.76 1.18
C ALA A 146 12.77 12.51 -0.32
N LEU A 147 11.73 12.74 -1.13
CA LEU A 147 11.78 12.60 -2.59
C LEU A 147 12.77 13.57 -3.25
N ASP A 148 12.82 14.81 -2.78
CA ASP A 148 13.73 15.86 -3.29
C ASP A 148 15.18 15.67 -2.80
N SER A 149 15.40 14.76 -1.85
CA SER A 149 16.72 14.43 -1.31
C SER A 149 17.25 13.15 -1.96
N THR A 150 18.57 12.98 -2.05
CA THR A 150 19.19 11.72 -2.48
C THR A 150 18.98 10.55 -1.48
N LEU A 151 18.13 10.73 -0.46
CA LEU A 151 17.78 9.68 0.48
C LEU A 151 16.65 8.82 -0.10
N PRO A 152 16.68 7.49 0.10
CA PRO A 152 15.58 6.64 -0.33
C PRO A 152 14.26 7.08 0.31
N GLY A 153 13.22 7.31 -0.49
CA GLY A 153 11.88 7.74 -0.02
C GLY A 153 11.28 6.85 1.08
N TRP A 154 11.78 5.62 1.22
CA TRP A 154 11.34 4.61 2.17
C TRP A 154 12.01 4.67 3.55
N THR A 155 13.10 5.41 3.73
CA THR A 155 13.81 5.51 5.03
C THR A 155 12.97 6.24 6.10
N PHE A 156 11.85 6.85 5.71
CA PHE A 156 10.95 7.53 6.64
C PHE A 156 9.76 6.69 7.11
N LEU A 157 9.50 5.51 6.53
CA LEU A 157 8.38 4.67 6.95
C LEU A 157 8.70 3.70 8.11
N SER A 158 9.98 3.60 8.50
CA SER A 158 10.47 2.81 9.64
C SER A 158 10.59 3.62 10.91
#